data_AF-A0A846PCH3-F1
#
_entry.id   AF-A0A846PCH3-F1
#
_cell.length_a   1.000
_cell.length_b   1.000
_cell.length_c   1.000
_cell.angle_alpha   90.00
_cell.angle_beta   90.00
_cell.angle_gamma   90.00
#
_symmetry.space_group_name_H-M   'P 1'
#
loop_
_entity.id
_entity.type
_entity.pdbx_description
1 polymer ?
#
loop_
_entity_poly.entity_id
_entity_poly.type
_entity_poly.pdbx_seq_one_letter_code
_entity_poly.pdbx_strand_id
1 'polypeptide(L)'
;MSFHRVLIVTLIISLVMPSVLSAQAARNAKEALANESQIAVDKLQIVRDREEIKEFEALLEAMDQLEAVYAGEDFRKINMKLRVAMQREFEQAKGKFAQTRREARQSRREARGEWQEARMTGNARDRVQARDDRRDLRDDRRDREAAKIRTERMRVILSETKALQSELDRGSGVALAINRALLGEFLRLLQEDLEATESELKEDRRERREDRRERRTDQNK
;
A
#
# COMPACT_ATOMS: atom_id res chain seq x y z
N MET A 1 40.42 -8.14 -59.20
CA MET A 1 39.99 -8.51 -57.84
C MET A 1 40.85 -7.68 -56.90
N SER A 2 40.43 -6.90 -55.91
CA SER A 2 39.33 -7.07 -54.96
C SER A 2 39.32 -5.82 -54.04
N PHE A 3 38.78 -4.69 -54.49
CA PHE A 3 38.72 -3.46 -53.67
C PHE A 3 37.29 -2.98 -53.34
N HIS A 4 36.26 -3.66 -53.84
CA HIS A 4 34.86 -3.27 -53.61
C HIS A 4 34.14 -4.11 -52.53
N ARG A 5 34.81 -5.14 -51.99
CA ARG A 5 34.24 -6.01 -50.93
C ARG A 5 34.57 -5.56 -49.51
N VAL A 6 35.53 -4.65 -49.33
CA VAL A 6 35.92 -4.13 -48.01
C VAL A 6 35.06 -2.92 -47.61
N LEU A 7 34.47 -2.20 -48.57
CA LEU A 7 33.72 -0.96 -48.31
C LEU A 7 32.24 -1.17 -47.93
N ILE A 8 31.71 -2.39 -48.08
CA ILE A 8 30.30 -2.72 -47.77
C ILE A 8 30.16 -3.29 -46.35
N VAL A 9 31.25 -3.76 -45.72
CA VAL A 9 31.21 -4.33 -44.37
C VAL A 9 31.30 -3.26 -43.27
N THR A 10 31.83 -2.07 -43.56
CA THR A 10 31.93 -0.95 -42.61
C THR A 10 30.67 -0.10 -42.48
N LEU A 11 29.73 -0.16 -43.43
CA LEU A 11 28.50 0.66 -43.39
C LEU A 11 27.38 0.05 -42.54
N ILE A 12 27.37 -1.28 -42.36
CA ILE A 12 26.29 -2.01 -41.66
C ILE A 12 26.45 -1.99 -40.12
N ILE A 13 27.65 -1.72 -39.60
CA ILE A 13 27.91 -1.66 -38.15
C ILE A 13 27.51 -0.30 -37.54
N SER A 14 27.26 0.72 -38.35
CA SER A 14 26.92 2.08 -37.88
C SER A 14 25.43 2.31 -37.56
N LEU A 15 24.53 1.38 -37.93
CA LEU A 15 23.07 1.60 -37.82
C LEU A 15 22.41 1.00 -36.57
N VAL A 16 23.15 0.28 -35.72
CA VAL A 16 22.58 -0.45 -34.57
C VAL A 16 22.91 0.20 -33.22
N MET A 17 23.75 1.24 -33.19
CA MET A 17 24.26 1.84 -31.94
C MET A 17 23.53 3.09 -31.36
N PRO A 18 22.49 3.73 -31.95
CA PRO A 18 21.80 4.83 -31.26
C PRO A 18 20.73 4.39 -30.24
N SER A 19 20.34 3.11 -30.19
CA SER A 19 19.12 2.66 -29.49
C SER A 19 19.28 2.44 -27.97
N VAL A 20 20.51 2.38 -27.46
CA VAL A 20 20.75 2.03 -26.04
C VAL A 20 20.56 3.22 -25.10
N LEU A 21 20.93 4.43 -25.54
CA LEU A 21 20.79 5.66 -24.74
C LEU A 21 19.32 6.14 -24.67
N SER A 22 18.54 5.96 -25.75
CA SER A 22 17.11 6.25 -25.74
C SER A 22 16.32 5.30 -24.83
N ALA A 23 16.78 4.05 -24.68
CA ALA A 23 16.10 3.06 -23.85
C ALA A 23 16.20 3.37 -22.34
N GLN A 24 17.35 3.87 -21.88
CA GLN A 24 17.53 4.25 -20.47
C GLN A 24 16.72 5.51 -20.12
N ALA A 25 16.76 6.55 -20.98
CA ALA A 25 15.97 7.76 -20.78
C ALA A 25 14.45 7.48 -20.76
N ALA A 26 13.97 6.58 -21.62
CA ALA A 26 12.56 6.17 -21.64
C ALA A 26 12.13 5.39 -20.39
N ARG A 27 12.99 4.52 -19.84
CA ARG A 27 12.71 3.79 -18.58
C ARG A 27 12.60 4.75 -17.39
N ASN A 28 13.57 5.64 -17.23
CA ASN A 28 13.58 6.63 -16.14
C ASN A 28 12.35 7.56 -16.20
N ALA A 29 11.92 7.94 -17.40
CA ALA A 29 10.71 8.74 -17.59
C ALA A 29 9.44 7.96 -17.22
N LYS A 30 9.36 6.67 -17.59
CA LYS A 30 8.24 5.80 -17.26
C LYS A 30 8.12 5.56 -15.75
N GLU A 31 9.23 5.31 -15.05
CA GLU A 31 9.27 5.15 -13.59
C GLU A 31 8.84 6.44 -12.88
N ALA A 32 9.34 7.60 -13.33
CA ALA A 32 8.94 8.89 -12.76
C ALA A 32 7.43 9.15 -12.90
N LEU A 33 6.85 8.82 -14.06
CA LEU A 33 5.40 8.94 -14.29
C LEU A 33 4.60 7.96 -13.42
N ALA A 34 5.06 6.72 -13.27
CA ALA A 34 4.43 5.73 -12.41
C ALA A 34 4.41 6.22 -10.95
N ASN A 35 5.54 6.72 -10.43
CA ASN A 35 5.65 7.23 -9.06
C ASN A 35 4.74 8.45 -8.83
N GLU A 36 4.59 9.33 -9.83
CA GLU A 36 3.66 10.45 -9.72
C GLU A 36 2.20 10.00 -9.68
N SER A 37 1.84 9.00 -10.48
CA SER A 37 0.49 8.43 -10.45
C SER A 37 0.18 7.74 -9.13
N GLN A 38 1.14 7.02 -8.55
CA GLN A 38 0.98 6.33 -7.27
C GLN A 38 0.73 7.33 -6.13
N ILE A 39 1.57 8.36 -6.01
CA ILE A 39 1.40 9.45 -5.03
C ILE A 39 0.02 10.12 -5.14
N ALA A 40 -0.52 10.27 -6.36
CA ALA A 40 -1.83 10.85 -6.57
C ALA A 40 -2.95 9.91 -6.08
N VAL A 41 -2.83 8.61 -6.35
CA VAL A 41 -3.73 7.57 -5.86
C VAL A 41 -3.73 7.52 -4.34
N ASP A 42 -2.56 7.51 -3.70
CA ASP A 42 -2.46 7.41 -2.23
C ASP A 42 -3.05 8.64 -1.53
N LYS A 43 -2.86 9.84 -2.10
CA LYS A 43 -3.53 11.05 -1.60
C LYS A 43 -5.05 10.95 -1.66
N LEU A 44 -5.59 10.45 -2.76
CA LEU A 44 -7.03 10.29 -2.92
C LEU A 44 -7.56 9.24 -1.94
N GLN A 45 -6.82 8.14 -1.78
CA GLN A 45 -7.11 7.09 -0.81
C GLN A 45 -7.17 7.64 0.63
N ILE A 46 -6.18 8.43 1.06
CA ILE A 46 -6.18 9.09 2.38
C ILE A 46 -7.41 9.97 2.60
N VAL A 47 -7.82 10.74 1.59
CA VAL A 47 -9.02 11.59 1.69
C VAL A 47 -10.26 10.73 1.90
N ARG A 48 -10.42 9.66 1.10
CA ARG A 48 -11.53 8.73 1.23
C ARG A 48 -11.54 8.06 2.60
N ASP A 49 -10.41 7.51 3.04
CA ASP A 49 -10.30 6.78 4.31
C ASP A 49 -10.63 7.70 5.50
N ARG A 50 -10.25 8.98 5.44
CA ARG A 50 -10.64 10.00 6.43
C ARG A 50 -12.15 10.27 6.45
N GLU A 51 -12.79 10.30 5.29
CA GLU A 51 -14.25 10.46 5.19
C GLU A 51 -14.98 9.22 5.71
N GLU A 52 -14.50 8.02 5.37
CA GLU A 52 -15.04 6.73 5.84
C GLU A 52 -14.92 6.61 7.37
N ILE A 53 -13.79 7.02 7.96
CA ILE A 53 -13.60 7.08 9.42
C ILE A 53 -14.60 8.03 10.08
N LYS A 54 -14.78 9.24 9.53
CA LYS A 54 -15.75 10.21 10.07
C LYS A 54 -17.19 9.71 9.97
N GLU A 55 -17.55 9.07 8.86
CA GLU A 55 -18.86 8.43 8.69
C GLU A 55 -19.06 7.35 9.77
N PHE A 56 -18.04 6.52 10.01
CA PHE A 56 -18.07 5.48 11.02
C PHE A 56 -18.22 6.05 12.44
N GLU A 57 -17.46 7.09 12.79
CA GLU A 57 -17.58 7.80 14.07
C GLU A 57 -18.98 8.36 14.28
N ALA A 58 -19.57 9.01 13.27
CA ALA A 58 -20.93 9.55 13.35
C ALA A 58 -21.98 8.44 13.56
N LEU A 59 -21.78 7.25 12.97
CA LEU A 59 -22.65 6.11 13.21
C LEU A 59 -22.52 5.55 14.63
N LEU A 60 -21.32 5.54 15.22
CA LEU A 60 -21.12 5.16 16.61
C LEU A 60 -21.78 6.15 17.57
N GLU A 61 -21.61 7.45 17.33
CA GLU A 61 -22.27 8.48 18.13
C GLU A 61 -23.79 8.37 18.05
N ALA A 62 -24.33 8.15 16.84
CA ALA A 62 -25.77 7.93 16.67
C ALA A 62 -26.26 6.67 17.39
N MET A 63 -25.44 5.60 17.45
CA MET A 63 -25.75 4.40 18.22
C MET A 63 -25.78 4.70 19.73
N ASP A 64 -24.82 5.47 20.23
CA ASP A 64 -24.71 5.87 21.63
C ASP A 64 -25.88 6.78 22.06
N GLN A 65 -26.37 7.65 21.19
CA GLN A 65 -27.57 8.47 21.47
C GLN A 65 -28.85 7.62 21.58
N LEU A 66 -28.89 6.46 20.92
CA LEU A 66 -30.01 5.51 20.95
C LEU A 66 -29.91 4.51 22.11
N GLU A 67 -28.86 4.64 22.95
CA GLU A 67 -28.62 3.81 24.15
C GLU A 67 -29.80 3.89 25.14
N ALA A 68 -30.66 4.92 25.11
CA ALA A 68 -31.83 4.96 25.99
C ALA A 68 -33.02 4.08 25.55
N VAL A 69 -33.10 3.69 24.27
CA VAL A 69 -34.28 3.04 23.66
C VAL A 69 -33.85 1.76 22.93
N TYR A 70 -33.21 0.88 23.70
CA TYR A 70 -32.70 -0.40 23.20
C TYR A 70 -33.77 -1.20 22.45
N ALA A 71 -33.37 -1.82 21.33
CA ALA A 71 -34.21 -2.60 20.41
C ALA A 71 -35.22 -1.80 19.53
N GLY A 72 -35.15 -0.47 19.54
CA GLY A 72 -35.87 0.38 18.59
C GLY A 72 -35.50 0.11 17.12
N GLU A 73 -36.38 0.51 16.20
CA GLU A 73 -36.13 0.41 14.76
C GLU A 73 -34.90 1.22 14.34
N ASP A 74 -34.73 2.42 14.89
CA ASP A 74 -33.60 3.30 14.60
C ASP A 74 -32.26 2.67 15.01
N PHE A 75 -32.20 2.03 16.19
CA PHE A 75 -31.00 1.33 16.64
C PHE A 75 -30.62 0.21 15.67
N ARG A 76 -31.60 -0.61 15.25
CA ARG A 76 -31.38 -1.69 14.29
C ARG A 76 -30.87 -1.15 12.95
N LYS A 77 -31.40 -0.02 12.49
CA LYS A 77 -30.96 0.66 11.26
C LYS A 77 -29.52 1.15 11.36
N ILE A 78 -29.14 1.80 12.45
CA ILE A 78 -27.76 2.27 12.68
C ILE A 78 -26.80 1.09 12.79
N ASN A 79 -27.14 0.06 13.58
CA ASN A 79 -26.32 -1.13 13.73
C ASN A 79 -26.13 -1.87 12.39
N MET A 80 -27.16 -1.92 11.54
CA MET A 80 -27.03 -2.45 10.19
C MET A 80 -26.06 -1.62 9.33
N LYS A 81 -26.15 -0.29 9.37
CA LYS A 81 -25.22 0.60 8.65
C LYS A 81 -23.77 0.40 9.11
N LEU A 82 -23.52 0.32 10.42
CA LEU A 82 -22.19 0.01 10.98
C LEU A 82 -21.65 -1.30 10.41
N ARG A 83 -22.45 -2.36 10.41
CA ARG A 83 -22.02 -3.66 9.87
C ARG A 83 -21.72 -3.62 8.37
N VAL A 84 -22.52 -2.88 7.60
CA VAL A 84 -22.26 -2.67 6.16
C VAL A 84 -20.94 -1.92 5.97
N ALA A 85 -20.70 -0.84 6.73
CA ALA A 85 -19.44 -0.11 6.70
C ALA A 85 -18.25 -1.01 7.07
N MET A 86 -18.35 -1.78 8.17
CA MET A 86 -17.30 -2.71 8.57
C MET A 86 -16.98 -3.75 7.47
N GLN A 87 -18.01 -4.30 6.82
CA GLN A 87 -17.83 -5.29 5.75
C GLN A 87 -17.13 -4.66 4.53
N ARG A 88 -17.52 -3.43 4.18
CA ARG A 88 -16.86 -2.64 3.12
C ARG A 88 -15.38 -2.46 3.45
N GLU A 89 -15.06 -1.92 4.63
CA GLU A 89 -13.67 -1.65 5.04
C GLU A 89 -12.82 -2.93 5.11
N PHE A 90 -13.40 -4.04 5.59
CA PHE A 90 -12.70 -5.32 5.61
C PHE A 90 -12.35 -5.84 4.22
N GLU A 91 -13.27 -5.76 3.24
CA GLU A 91 -12.95 -6.19 1.88
C GLU A 91 -11.93 -5.26 1.22
N GLN A 92 -11.96 -3.95 1.50
CA GLN A 92 -10.91 -3.02 1.08
C GLN A 92 -9.55 -3.40 1.68
N ALA A 93 -9.47 -3.61 2.99
CA ALA A 93 -8.25 -4.00 3.70
C ALA A 93 -7.67 -5.33 3.18
N LYS A 94 -8.53 -6.30 2.88
CA LYS A 94 -8.14 -7.57 2.25
C LYS A 94 -7.57 -7.37 0.85
N GLY A 95 -8.12 -6.42 0.08
CA GLY A 95 -7.57 -5.98 -1.21
C GLY A 95 -6.16 -5.40 -1.05
N LYS A 96 -5.99 -4.43 -0.15
CA LYS A 96 -4.69 -3.82 0.19
C LYS A 96 -3.68 -4.89 0.64
N PHE A 97 -4.07 -5.82 1.52
CA PHE A 97 -3.21 -6.92 1.95
C PHE A 97 -2.78 -7.86 0.79
N ALA A 98 -3.68 -8.13 -0.14
CA ALA A 98 -3.34 -8.93 -1.32
C ALA A 98 -2.33 -8.20 -2.23
N GLN A 99 -2.43 -6.88 -2.32
CA GLN A 99 -1.48 -6.02 -3.03
C GLN A 99 -0.11 -6.00 -2.35
N THR A 100 -0.02 -5.68 -1.06
CA THR A 100 1.26 -5.67 -0.31
C THR A 100 1.95 -7.04 -0.34
N ARG A 101 1.17 -8.13 -0.37
CA ARG A 101 1.71 -9.49 -0.57
C ARG A 101 2.34 -9.68 -1.95
N ARG A 102 1.81 -9.05 -3.01
CA ARG A 102 2.38 -9.10 -4.37
C ARG A 102 3.65 -8.26 -4.44
N GLU A 103 3.63 -7.04 -3.89
CA GLU A 103 4.78 -6.13 -3.81
C GLU A 103 5.94 -6.81 -3.07
N ALA A 104 5.74 -7.29 -1.84
CA ALA A 104 6.79 -8.01 -1.10
C ALA A 104 7.34 -9.26 -1.81
N ARG A 105 6.58 -9.86 -2.74
CA ARG A 105 7.09 -10.95 -3.60
C ARG A 105 7.94 -10.44 -4.75
N GLN A 106 7.59 -9.29 -5.31
CA GLN A 106 8.33 -8.61 -6.35
C GLN A 106 9.67 -8.09 -5.81
N SER A 107 9.68 -7.34 -4.71
CA SER A 107 10.91 -6.83 -4.08
C SER A 107 11.84 -7.96 -3.67
N ARG A 108 11.28 -9.12 -3.27
CA ARG A 108 12.08 -10.32 -2.99
C ARG A 108 12.79 -10.88 -4.24
N ARG A 109 12.19 -10.77 -5.42
CA ARG A 109 12.78 -11.22 -6.68
C ARG A 109 13.86 -10.24 -7.14
N GLU A 110 13.58 -8.94 -7.04
CA GLU A 110 14.51 -7.86 -7.38
C GLU A 110 15.77 -7.93 -6.50
N ALA A 111 15.61 -7.94 -5.17
CA ALA A 111 16.73 -8.07 -4.23
C ALA A 111 17.57 -9.34 -4.41
N ARG A 112 17.00 -10.41 -5.00
CA ARG A 112 17.76 -11.63 -5.35
C ARG A 112 18.56 -11.46 -6.64
N GLY A 113 17.96 -10.83 -7.65
CA GLY A 113 18.61 -10.54 -8.93
C GLY A 113 19.79 -9.60 -8.71
N GLU A 114 19.57 -8.48 -8.04
CA GLU A 114 20.60 -7.49 -7.76
C GLU A 114 21.75 -8.05 -6.92
N TRP A 115 21.43 -8.88 -5.92
CA TRP A 115 22.47 -9.52 -5.12
C TRP A 115 23.33 -10.49 -5.96
N GLN A 116 22.72 -11.18 -6.92
CA GLN A 116 23.44 -12.06 -7.83
C GLN A 116 24.34 -11.25 -8.76
N GLU A 117 23.85 -10.14 -9.31
CA GLU A 117 24.61 -9.22 -10.16
C GLU A 117 25.78 -8.57 -9.41
N ALA A 118 25.54 -8.01 -8.22
CA ALA A 118 26.57 -7.42 -7.37
C ALA A 118 27.69 -8.41 -7.00
N ARG A 119 27.35 -9.70 -6.88
CA ARG A 119 28.32 -10.77 -6.65
C ARG A 119 29.14 -11.09 -7.90
N MET A 120 28.57 -10.98 -9.09
CA MET A 120 29.28 -11.23 -10.36
C MET A 120 30.18 -10.06 -10.76
N THR A 121 29.72 -8.82 -10.64
CA THR A 121 30.45 -7.62 -11.10
C THR A 121 31.48 -7.16 -10.08
N GLY A 122 31.21 -7.34 -8.78
CA GLY A 122 32.05 -6.84 -7.70
C GLY A 122 32.10 -5.31 -7.57
N ASN A 123 31.29 -4.58 -8.35
CA ASN A 123 31.26 -3.13 -8.38
C ASN A 123 30.73 -2.55 -7.05
N ALA A 124 31.34 -1.47 -6.58
CA ALA A 124 30.95 -0.82 -5.34
C ALA A 124 29.52 -0.24 -5.42
N ARG A 125 29.10 0.24 -6.58
CA ARG A 125 27.73 0.77 -6.80
C ARG A 125 26.68 -0.34 -6.66
N ASP A 126 26.88 -1.47 -7.32
CA ASP A 126 25.97 -2.62 -7.28
C ASP A 126 25.83 -3.19 -5.85
N ARG A 127 26.88 -3.08 -5.03
CA ARG A 127 26.83 -3.47 -3.60
C ARG A 127 25.99 -2.53 -2.74
N VAL A 128 25.93 -1.23 -3.08
CA VAL A 128 25.09 -0.25 -2.39
C VAL A 128 23.63 -0.49 -2.76
N GLN A 129 23.33 -0.64 -4.06
CA GLN A 129 21.98 -0.97 -4.55
C GLN A 129 21.44 -2.26 -3.90
N ALA A 130 22.23 -3.34 -3.92
CA ALA A 130 21.84 -4.60 -3.27
C ALA A 130 21.66 -4.48 -1.73
N ARG A 131 22.18 -3.43 -1.08
CA ARG A 131 21.95 -3.16 0.35
C ARG A 131 20.63 -2.40 0.56
N ASP A 132 20.32 -1.46 -0.33
CA ASP A 132 19.08 -0.68 -0.26
C ASP A 132 17.88 -1.57 -0.61
N ASP A 133 17.95 -2.38 -1.66
CA ASP A 133 16.96 -3.43 -1.99
C ASP A 133 16.65 -4.39 -0.82
N ARG A 134 17.66 -4.69 0.00
CA ARG A 134 17.47 -5.54 1.19
C ARG A 134 16.76 -4.82 2.31
N ARG A 135 16.93 -3.49 2.41
CA ARG A 135 16.21 -2.65 3.36
C ARG A 135 14.75 -2.58 2.95
N ASP A 136 14.48 -2.31 1.68
CA ASP A 136 13.11 -2.20 1.15
C ASP A 136 12.36 -3.53 1.33
N LEU A 137 13.00 -4.65 1.00
CA LEU A 137 12.45 -5.98 1.27
C LEU A 137 12.14 -6.23 2.75
N ARG A 138 12.90 -5.64 3.67
CA ARG A 138 12.65 -5.79 5.11
C ARG A 138 11.46 -4.94 5.55
N ASP A 139 11.37 -3.72 5.06
CA ASP A 139 10.26 -2.80 5.36
C ASP A 139 8.96 -3.33 4.75
N ASP A 140 8.95 -3.75 3.48
CA ASP A 140 7.80 -4.42 2.82
C ASP A 140 7.28 -5.63 3.60
N ARG A 141 8.19 -6.42 4.19
CA ARG A 141 7.80 -7.58 5.00
C ARG A 141 7.15 -7.18 6.31
N ARG A 142 7.67 -6.15 6.96
CA ARG A 142 7.11 -5.61 8.20
C ARG A 142 5.71 -5.08 7.92
N ASP A 143 5.55 -4.30 6.87
CA ASP A 143 4.30 -3.61 6.57
C ASP A 143 3.24 -4.62 6.10
N ARG A 144 3.64 -5.62 5.30
CA ARG A 144 2.78 -6.77 4.98
C ARG A 144 2.32 -7.54 6.21
N GLU A 145 3.20 -7.79 7.19
CA GLU A 145 2.80 -8.52 8.41
C GLU A 145 1.86 -7.67 9.28
N ALA A 146 2.12 -6.37 9.40
CA ALA A 146 1.23 -5.44 10.09
C ALA A 146 -0.17 -5.41 9.43
N ALA A 147 -0.23 -5.26 8.10
CA ALA A 147 -1.46 -5.29 7.33
C ALA A 147 -2.22 -6.62 7.49
N LYS A 148 -1.49 -7.74 7.54
CA LYS A 148 -2.07 -9.07 7.79
C LYS A 148 -2.75 -9.13 9.16
N ILE A 149 -2.04 -8.73 10.21
CA ILE A 149 -2.54 -8.76 11.59
C ILE A 149 -3.80 -7.89 11.72
N ARG A 150 -3.77 -6.66 11.19
CA ARG A 150 -4.95 -5.78 11.20
C ARG A 150 -6.13 -6.41 10.46
N THR A 151 -5.91 -6.91 9.25
CA THR A 151 -6.96 -7.55 8.42
C THR A 151 -7.55 -8.79 9.11
N GLU A 152 -6.71 -9.62 9.75
CA GLU A 152 -7.17 -10.78 10.51
C GLU A 152 -7.99 -10.35 11.73
N ARG A 153 -7.57 -9.30 12.46
CA ARG A 153 -8.35 -8.78 13.58
C ARG A 153 -9.70 -8.21 13.14
N MET A 154 -9.74 -7.43 12.05
CA MET A 154 -11.00 -6.93 11.47
C MET A 154 -11.98 -8.07 11.14
N ARG A 155 -11.48 -9.19 10.59
CA ARG A 155 -12.30 -10.38 10.32
C ARG A 155 -12.91 -10.96 11.60
N VAL A 156 -12.11 -11.07 12.66
CA VAL A 156 -12.57 -11.60 13.95
C VAL A 156 -13.66 -10.71 14.53
N ILE A 157 -13.42 -9.39 14.60
CA ILE A 157 -14.41 -8.41 15.08
C ILE A 157 -15.72 -8.51 14.26
N LEU A 158 -15.64 -8.58 12.94
CA LEU A 158 -16.81 -8.77 12.08
C LEU A 158 -17.61 -10.04 12.41
N SER A 159 -16.91 -11.14 12.71
CA SER A 159 -17.56 -12.39 13.08
C SER A 159 -18.22 -12.32 14.46
N GLU A 160 -17.55 -11.69 15.43
CA GLU A 160 -18.04 -11.54 16.81
C GLU A 160 -19.25 -10.59 16.87
N THR A 161 -19.17 -9.43 16.22
CA THR A 161 -20.30 -8.49 16.10
C THR A 161 -21.51 -9.13 15.44
N LYS A 162 -21.30 -9.97 14.41
CA LYS A 162 -22.38 -10.75 13.77
C LYS A 162 -22.99 -11.78 14.73
N ALA A 163 -22.19 -12.44 15.56
CA ALA A 163 -22.68 -13.42 16.53
C ALA A 163 -23.55 -12.77 17.62
N LEU A 164 -23.24 -11.53 18.02
CA LEU A 164 -24.01 -10.78 19.01
C LEU A 164 -25.38 -10.31 18.52
N GLN A 165 -25.65 -10.33 17.20
CA GLN A 165 -26.86 -9.74 16.62
C GLN A 165 -28.15 -10.24 17.27
N SER A 166 -28.26 -11.56 17.50
CA SER A 166 -29.49 -12.13 18.08
C SER A 166 -29.75 -11.65 19.51
N GLU A 167 -28.69 -11.33 20.27
CA GLU A 167 -28.82 -10.79 21.62
C GLU A 167 -29.10 -9.29 21.61
N LEU A 168 -28.50 -8.55 20.66
CA LEU A 168 -28.80 -7.13 20.43
C LEU A 168 -30.27 -6.93 20.04
N ASP A 169 -30.81 -7.80 19.19
CA ASP A 169 -32.22 -7.77 18.77
C ASP A 169 -33.18 -8.02 19.94
N ARG A 170 -32.72 -8.74 20.98
CA ARG A 170 -33.47 -8.95 22.24
C ARG A 170 -33.24 -7.83 23.27
N GLY A 171 -32.45 -6.82 22.94
CA GLY A 171 -32.13 -5.71 23.85
C GLY A 171 -31.16 -6.08 24.96
N SER A 172 -30.28 -7.07 24.77
CA SER A 172 -29.25 -7.43 25.76
C SER A 172 -28.23 -6.30 25.93
N GLY A 173 -28.24 -5.64 27.10
CA GLY A 173 -27.27 -4.60 27.43
C GLY A 173 -25.82 -5.11 27.51
N VAL A 174 -25.62 -6.37 27.91
CA VAL A 174 -24.28 -6.99 27.93
C VAL A 174 -23.76 -7.17 26.50
N ALA A 175 -24.59 -7.69 25.60
CA ALA A 175 -24.22 -7.85 24.19
C ALA A 175 -23.91 -6.49 23.54
N LEU A 176 -24.66 -5.44 23.91
CA LEU A 176 -24.39 -4.09 23.45
C LEU A 176 -23.02 -3.58 23.91
N ALA A 177 -22.70 -3.72 25.19
CA ALA A 177 -21.41 -3.27 25.72
C ALA A 177 -20.24 -3.97 25.00
N ILE A 178 -20.36 -5.28 24.76
CA ILE A 178 -19.35 -6.04 23.98
C ILE A 178 -19.30 -5.54 22.54
N ASN A 179 -20.44 -5.37 21.88
CA ASN A 179 -20.52 -4.88 20.51
C ASN A 179 -19.89 -3.49 20.37
N ARG A 180 -20.14 -2.58 21.32
CA ARG A 180 -19.55 -1.24 21.37
C ARG A 180 -18.04 -1.30 21.52
N ALA A 181 -17.52 -2.15 22.39
CA ALA A 181 -16.07 -2.35 22.53
C ALA A 181 -15.43 -2.86 21.23
N LEU A 182 -16.07 -3.83 20.56
CA LEU A 182 -15.62 -4.36 19.27
C LEU A 182 -15.63 -3.30 18.16
N LEU A 183 -16.68 -2.48 18.10
CA LEU A 183 -16.80 -1.39 17.14
C LEU A 183 -15.74 -0.30 17.37
N GLY A 184 -15.47 0.05 18.63
CA GLY A 184 -14.40 0.98 18.98
C GLY A 184 -13.02 0.44 18.61
N GLU A 185 -12.78 -0.86 18.81
CA GLU A 185 -11.54 -1.50 18.35
C GLU A 185 -11.44 -1.50 16.82
N PHE A 186 -12.54 -1.74 16.11
CA PHE A 186 -12.57 -1.67 14.65
C PHE A 186 -12.19 -0.29 14.13
N LEU A 187 -12.76 0.77 14.72
CA LEU A 187 -12.44 2.15 14.41
C LEU A 187 -10.94 2.44 14.60
N ARG A 188 -10.37 1.98 15.72
CA ARG A 188 -8.92 2.12 15.98
C ARG A 188 -8.08 1.45 14.87
N LEU A 189 -8.48 0.28 14.39
CA LEU A 189 -7.78 -0.39 13.28
C LEU A 189 -7.86 0.40 11.97
N LEU A 190 -8.97 1.09 11.69
CA LEU A 190 -9.09 1.99 10.53
C LEU A 190 -8.14 3.18 10.66
N GLN A 191 -8.05 3.78 11.85
CA GLN A 191 -7.13 4.88 12.13
C GLN A 191 -5.67 4.44 11.99
N GLU A 192 -5.31 3.26 12.51
CA GLU A 192 -3.96 2.69 12.34
C GLU A 192 -3.62 2.43 10.86
N ASP A 193 -4.59 2.01 10.03
CA ASP A 193 -4.37 1.82 8.59
C ASP A 193 -4.16 3.16 7.87
N LEU A 194 -4.95 4.18 8.20
CA LEU A 194 -4.78 5.53 7.68
C LEU A 194 -3.41 6.12 8.05
N GLU A 195 -2.98 5.99 9.30
CA GLU A 195 -1.68 6.46 9.76
C GLU A 195 -0.51 5.78 9.04
N ALA A 196 -0.66 4.48 8.74
CA ALA A 196 0.33 3.74 7.95
C ALA A 196 0.42 4.31 6.53
N THR A 197 -0.71 4.48 5.83
CA THR A 197 -0.73 5.07 4.48
C THR A 197 -0.20 6.51 4.46
N GLU A 198 -0.48 7.31 5.49
CA GLU A 198 0.09 8.66 5.60
C GLU A 198 1.60 8.65 5.82
N SER A 199 2.12 7.65 6.54
CA SER A 199 3.55 7.49 6.82
C SER A 199 4.30 7.05 5.56
N GLU A 200 3.78 6.06 4.84
CA GLU A 200 4.27 5.62 3.52
C GLU A 200 4.34 6.81 2.55
N LEU A 201 3.27 7.60 2.43
CA LEU A 201 3.26 8.78 1.55
C LEU A 201 4.28 9.86 1.95
N LYS A 202 4.65 9.97 3.23
CA LYS A 202 5.69 10.89 3.68
C LYS A 202 7.07 10.38 3.29
N GLU A 203 7.29 9.07 3.39
CA GLU A 203 8.52 8.39 2.99
C GLU A 203 8.76 8.50 1.48
N ASP A 204 7.76 8.17 0.65
CA ASP A 204 7.84 8.30 -0.81
C ASP A 204 8.23 9.73 -1.27
N ARG A 205 7.70 10.74 -0.57
CA ARG A 205 8.03 12.15 -0.85
C ARG A 205 9.45 12.48 -0.45
N ARG A 206 9.96 11.87 0.60
CA ARG A 206 11.33 12.06 1.06
C ARG A 206 12.30 11.43 0.07
N GLU A 207 12.09 10.17 -0.30
CA GLU A 207 12.90 9.45 -1.27
C GLU A 207 12.95 10.18 -2.61
N ARG A 208 11.80 10.62 -3.13
CA ARG A 208 11.74 11.41 -4.36
C ARG A 208 12.54 12.73 -4.28
N ARG A 209 12.70 13.32 -3.09
CA ARG A 209 13.54 14.52 -2.91
C ARG A 209 15.02 14.16 -2.89
N GLU A 210 15.38 13.03 -2.31
CA GLU A 210 16.74 12.50 -2.26
C GLU A 210 17.20 12.13 -3.68
N ASP A 211 16.41 11.38 -4.46
CA ASP A 211 16.67 11.06 -5.87
C ASP A 211 16.94 12.30 -6.73
N ARG A 212 16.14 13.36 -6.52
CA ARG A 212 16.28 14.62 -7.25
C ARG A 212 17.59 15.33 -6.91
N ARG A 213 18.08 15.20 -5.69
CA ARG A 213 19.37 15.78 -5.28
C ARG A 213 20.53 15.01 -5.91
N GLU A 214 20.46 13.68 -5.92
CA GLU A 214 21.50 12.82 -6.49
C GLU A 214 21.67 13.04 -8.00
N ARG A 215 20.56 13.12 -8.74
CA ARG A 215 20.59 13.41 -10.20
C ARG A 215 21.23 14.77 -10.53
N ARG A 216 21.08 15.76 -9.65
CA ARG A 216 21.73 17.08 -9.83
C ARG A 216 23.22 17.02 -9.55
N THR A 217 23.64 16.25 -8.56
CA THR A 217 25.07 16.09 -8.25
C THR A 217 25.82 15.30 -9.33
N ASP A 218 25.15 14.36 -10.00
CA ASP A 218 25.75 13.58 -11.09
C ASP A 218 25.87 14.37 -12.40
N GLN A 219 25.00 15.35 -12.64
CA GLN A 219 25.12 16.24 -13.81
C GLN A 219 26.26 17.27 -13.71
N ASN A 220 26.78 17.50 -12.51
CA ASN A 220 27.83 18.49 -12.23
C ASN A 220 29.24 17.86 -12.09
N LYS A 221 29.39 16.55 -12.34
CA LYS A 221 30.67 15.82 -12.33
C LYS A 221 31.05 15.41 -13.76
#